data_AF-A0A1F7U213-F1
#
_entry.id   AF-A0A1F7U213-F1
#
_cell.length_a   1.000
_cell.length_b   1.000
_cell.length_c   1.000
_cell.angle_alpha   90.00
_cell.angle_beta   90.00
_cell.angle_gamma   90.00
#
_symmetry.space_group_name_H-M   'P 1'
#
loop_
_entity.id
_entity.type
_entity.pdbx_description
1 polymer ?
#
loop_
_entity_poly.entity_id
_entity_poly.type
_entity_poly.pdbx_seq_one_letter_code
_entity_poly.pdbx_strand_id
1 'polypeptide(L)'
;MEEQTQTNAILAVVDIVGIVVGLVSVGMIVNVLKEVGGVMGKALVLFVIGTVFQVLALIWTLVFSRLDISEPFFDIHHLLMTTGLIFFVVSSIKLVKLKQ
;
A
#
# COMPACT_ATOMS: atom_id res chain seq x y z
N MET A 1 12.41 28.94 4.38
CA MET A 1 13.14 27.83 3.72
C MET A 1 13.43 26.71 4.71
N GLU A 2 14.04 26.97 5.87
CA GLU A 2 14.37 25.91 6.85
C GLU A 2 13.15 25.16 7.42
N GLU A 3 12.04 25.86 7.66
CA GLU A 3 10.80 25.25 8.21
C GLU A 3 10.13 24.27 7.23
N GLN A 4 10.19 24.57 5.93
CA GLN A 4 9.63 23.72 4.87
C GLN A 4 10.48 22.45 4.67
N THR A 5 11.81 22.57 4.77
CA THR A 5 12.73 21.43 4.74
C THR A 5 12.54 20.51 5.94
N GLN A 6 12.34 21.05 7.16
CA GLN A 6 12.06 20.23 8.34
C GLN A 6 10.73 19.48 8.22
N THR A 7 9.69 20.14 7.72
CA THR A 7 8.37 19.51 7.50
C THR A 7 8.46 18.37 6.50
N ASN A 8 9.16 18.56 5.38
CA ASN A 8 9.37 17.51 4.38
C ASN A 8 10.17 16.32 4.93
N ALA A 9 11.15 16.57 5.79
CA ALA A 9 11.92 15.51 6.44
C ALA A 9 11.06 14.66 7.38
N ILE A 10 10.21 15.28 8.20
CA ILE A 10 9.29 14.56 9.09
C ILE A 10 8.31 13.71 8.28
N LEU A 11 7.72 14.29 7.23
CA LEU A 11 6.79 13.58 6.37
C LEU A 11 7.46 12.43 5.61
N ALA A 12 8.71 12.59 5.16
CA ALA A 12 9.48 11.52 4.56
C ALA A 12 9.72 10.36 5.55
N VAL A 13 10.00 10.65 6.83
CA VAL A 13 10.14 9.61 7.87
C VAL A 13 8.82 8.85 8.04
N VAL A 14 7.68 9.55 8.05
CA VAL A 14 6.36 8.90 8.11
C VAL A 14 6.13 7.99 6.90
N ASP A 15 6.45 8.46 5.69
CA ASP A 15 6.32 7.68 4.45
C ASP A 15 7.22 6.41 4.50
N ILE A 16 8.47 6.54 4.99
CA ILE A 16 9.40 5.40 5.17
C ILE A 16 8.83 4.39 6.17
N VAL A 17 8.35 4.84 7.32
CA VAL A 17 7.75 3.96 8.34
C VAL A 17 6.52 3.24 7.76
N GLY A 18 5.68 3.96 7.02
CA GLY A 18 4.52 3.38 6.32
C GLY A 18 4.91 2.29 5.33
N ILE A 19 5.97 2.51 4.54
CA ILE A 19 6.51 1.50 3.61
C ILE A 19 6.98 0.26 4.36
N VAL A 20 7.74 0.43 5.45
CA VAL A 20 8.24 -0.69 6.26
C VAL A 20 7.09 -1.50 6.85
N VAL A 21 6.10 -0.83 7.45
CA VAL A 21 4.90 -1.48 8.01
C VAL A 21 4.12 -2.23 6.93
N GLY A 22 3.97 -1.64 5.73
CA GLY A 22 3.32 -2.29 4.60
C GLY A 22 4.04 -3.56 4.14
N LEU A 23 5.38 -3.51 4.03
CA LEU A 23 6.20 -4.67 3.65
C LEU A 23 6.14 -5.79 4.71
N VAL A 24 6.21 -5.44 5.99
CA VAL A 24 6.06 -6.40 7.10
C VAL A 24 4.68 -7.06 7.04
N SER A 25 3.63 -6.27 6.82
CA SER A 25 2.25 -6.77 6.69
C SER A 25 2.10 -7.75 5.53
N VAL A 26 2.70 -7.46 4.37
CA VAL A 26 2.75 -8.39 3.24
C VAL A 26 3.47 -9.69 3.63
N GLY A 27 4.63 -9.61 4.28
CA GLY A 27 5.37 -10.78 4.74
C GLY A 27 4.56 -11.67 5.70
N MET A 28 3.84 -11.06 6.64
CA MET A 28 2.95 -11.78 7.55
C MET A 28 1.82 -12.50 6.80
N ILE A 29 1.14 -11.82 5.89
CA ILE A 29 0.02 -12.41 5.14
C ILE A 29 0.51 -13.50 4.17
N VAL A 30 1.68 -13.34 3.57
CA VAL A 30 2.29 -14.39 2.73
C VAL A 30 2.58 -15.66 3.53
N ASN A 31 2.96 -15.54 4.81
CA ASN A 31 3.10 -16.72 5.66
C ASN A 31 1.74 -17.38 5.96
N VAL A 32 0.70 -16.59 6.25
CA VAL A 32 -0.67 -17.11 6.42
C VAL A 32 -1.17 -17.79 5.14
N LEU A 33 -0.85 -17.27 3.96
CA LEU A 33 -1.23 -17.87 2.67
C LEU A 33 -0.68 -19.28 2.47
N LYS A 34 0.42 -19.65 3.11
CA LYS A 34 0.97 -21.02 3.05
C LYS A 34 0.09 -22.02 3.81
N GLU A 35 -0.64 -21.54 4.81
CA GLU A 35 -1.51 -22.34 5.68
C GLU A 35 -2.96 -22.33 5.18
N VAL A 36 -3.35 -21.30 4.43
CA VAL A 36 -4.73 -21.05 4.01
C VAL A 36 -4.91 -21.31 2.52
N GLY A 37 -5.56 -22.42 2.19
CA GLY A 37 -5.93 -22.79 0.83
C GLY A 37 -7.29 -22.25 0.36
N GLY A 38 -7.65 -22.59 -0.88
CA GLY A 38 -9.00 -22.40 -1.41
C GLY A 38 -9.41 -20.94 -1.62
N VAL A 39 -10.69 -20.65 -1.34
CA VAL A 39 -11.29 -19.33 -1.59
C VAL A 39 -10.73 -18.27 -0.63
N MET A 40 -10.39 -18.66 0.60
CA MET A 40 -9.82 -17.75 1.60
C MET A 40 -8.41 -17.30 1.18
N GLY A 41 -7.59 -18.23 0.67
CA GLY A 41 -6.29 -17.91 0.08
C GLY A 41 -6.42 -16.90 -1.07
N LYS A 42 -7.39 -17.10 -1.98
CA LYS A 42 -7.65 -16.14 -3.07
C LYS A 42 -8.04 -14.74 -2.58
N ALA A 43 -8.80 -14.63 -1.49
CA ALA A 43 -9.15 -13.34 -0.89
C ALA A 43 -7.91 -12.67 -0.27
N LEU A 44 -7.11 -13.43 0.47
CA LEU A 44 -5.87 -12.93 1.06
C LEU A 44 -4.85 -12.49 -0.01
N VAL A 45 -4.76 -13.17 -1.16
CA VAL A 45 -3.94 -12.72 -2.29
C VAL A 45 -4.38 -11.35 -2.79
N LEU A 46 -5.69 -11.10 -2.94
CA LEU A 46 -6.18 -9.78 -3.33
C LEU A 46 -5.86 -8.71 -2.27
N PHE A 47 -5.92 -9.08 -0.98
CA PHE A 47 -5.48 -8.19 0.09
C PHE A 47 -4.00 -7.84 -0.02
N VAL A 48 -3.13 -8.83 -0.29
CA VAL A 48 -1.70 -8.61 -0.51
C VAL A 48 -1.47 -7.67 -1.69
N ILE A 49 -2.14 -7.91 -2.82
CA ILE A 49 -2.04 -7.04 -3.99
C ILE A 49 -2.44 -5.61 -3.63
N GLY A 50 -3.58 -5.42 -2.94
CA GLY A 50 -4.02 -4.10 -2.49
C GLY A 50 -2.98 -3.41 -1.60
N THR A 51 -2.36 -4.14 -0.69
CA THR A 51 -1.30 -3.63 0.19
C THR A 51 -0.05 -3.22 -0.59
N VAL A 52 0.35 -3.99 -1.61
CA VAL A 52 1.46 -3.64 -2.51
C VAL A 52 1.19 -2.33 -3.24
N PHE A 53 -0.03 -2.12 -3.74
CA PHE A 53 -0.41 -0.85 -4.37
C PHE A 53 -0.29 0.34 -3.40
N GLN A 54 -0.67 0.17 -2.13
CA GLN A 54 -0.49 1.21 -1.12
C GLN A 54 0.98 1.51 -0.84
N VAL A 55 1.83 0.47 -0.75
CA VAL A 55 3.28 0.66 -0.58
C VAL A 55 3.88 1.41 -1.78
N LEU A 56 3.47 1.05 -3.00
CA LEU A 56 3.91 1.77 -4.20
C LEU A 56 3.45 3.24 -4.20
N ALA A 57 2.24 3.53 -3.70
CA ALA A 57 1.74 4.90 -3.58
C ALA A 57 2.57 5.74 -2.59
N LEU A 58 3.01 5.15 -1.47
CA LEU A 58 3.92 5.80 -0.53
C LEU A 58 5.31 6.01 -1.12
N ILE A 59 5.86 5.02 -1.82
CA ILE A 59 7.14 5.16 -2.53
C ILE A 59 7.05 6.30 -3.55
N TRP A 60 5.94 6.41 -4.26
CA TRP A 60 5.70 7.51 -5.19
C TRP A 60 5.76 8.87 -4.50
N THR A 61 4.99 9.06 -3.41
CA THR A 61 4.99 10.32 -2.64
C THR A 61 6.37 10.67 -2.12
N LEU A 62 7.11 9.67 -1.63
CA LEU A 62 8.47 9.86 -1.15
C LEU A 62 9.40 10.35 -2.27
N VAL A 63 9.35 9.73 -3.44
CA VAL A 63 10.24 10.06 -4.57
C VAL A 63 9.90 11.42 -5.18
N PHE A 64 8.63 11.69 -5.47
CA PHE A 64 8.27 12.88 -6.24
C PHE A 64 7.90 14.09 -5.37
N SER A 65 7.25 13.87 -4.22
CA SER A 65 6.80 14.98 -3.38
C SER A 65 7.77 15.31 -2.23
N ARG A 66 8.64 14.38 -1.80
CA ARG A 66 9.62 14.62 -0.71
C ARG A 66 11.04 14.86 -1.18
N LEU A 67 11.49 14.17 -2.22
CA LEU A 67 12.83 14.36 -2.81
C LEU A 67 12.87 15.45 -3.89
N ASP A 68 11.75 16.16 -4.09
CA ASP A 68 11.62 17.31 -5.01
C ASP A 68 12.01 16.96 -6.46
N ILE A 69 11.73 15.71 -6.87
CA ILE A 69 11.86 15.26 -8.25
C ILE A 69 10.59 15.67 -8.98
N SER A 70 10.73 16.38 -10.09
CA SER A 70 9.61 16.89 -10.90
C SER A 70 8.49 15.85 -11.04
N GLU A 71 7.32 16.18 -10.47
CA GLU A 71 6.15 15.31 -10.56
C GLU A 71 5.74 15.12 -12.03
N PRO A 72 5.54 13.88 -12.49
CA PRO A 72 5.07 13.66 -13.84
C PRO A 72 3.62 14.11 -13.96
N PHE A 73 3.23 14.52 -15.18
CA PHE A 73 1.91 15.09 -15.48
C PHE A 73 0.71 14.19 -15.11
N PHE A 74 0.95 12.91 -14.86
CA PHE A 74 -0.07 11.91 -14.57
C PHE A 74 -0.12 11.60 -13.07
N ASP A 75 -1.31 11.67 -12.48
CA ASP A 75 -1.56 11.44 -11.05
C ASP A 75 -1.52 9.94 -10.69
N ILE A 76 -0.33 9.36 -10.82
CA ILE A 76 -0.08 7.94 -10.57
C ILE A 76 -0.31 7.61 -9.09
N HIS A 77 -0.02 8.55 -8.18
CA HIS A 77 -0.28 8.37 -6.75
C HIS A 77 -1.73 8.01 -6.46
N HIS A 78 -2.68 8.82 -6.95
CA HIS A 78 -4.11 8.56 -6.70
C HIS A 78 -4.59 7.29 -7.40
N LEU A 79 -4.04 6.95 -8.56
CA LEU A 79 -4.36 5.70 -9.25
C LEU A 79 -3.89 4.47 -8.48
N LEU A 80 -2.68 4.51 -7.91
CA LEU A 80 -2.17 3.44 -7.05
C LEU A 80 -3.05 3.28 -5.82
N MET A 81 -3.40 4.38 -5.14
CA MET A 81 -4.26 4.33 -3.96
C MET A 81 -5.66 3.78 -4.27
N THR A 82 -6.29 4.29 -5.32
CA THR A 82 -7.64 3.87 -5.73
C THR A 82 -7.66 2.39 -6.13
N THR A 83 -6.63 1.94 -6.87
CA THR A 83 -6.48 0.55 -7.26
C THR A 83 -6.31 -0.36 -6.04
N GLY A 84 -5.47 0.05 -5.07
CA GLY A 84 -5.30 -0.66 -3.80
C GLY A 84 -6.61 -0.83 -3.04
N LEU A 85 -7.42 0.24 -2.95
CA LEU A 85 -8.74 0.20 -2.31
C LEU A 85 -9.70 -0.76 -3.01
N ILE A 86 -9.73 -0.79 -4.35
CA ILE A 86 -10.56 -1.75 -5.10
C ILE A 86 -10.19 -3.19 -4.73
N PHE A 87 -8.91 -3.52 -4.66
CA PHE A 87 -8.46 -4.85 -4.23
C PHE A 87 -8.89 -5.18 -2.79
N PHE A 88 -8.82 -4.23 -1.86
CA PHE A 88 -9.31 -4.42 -0.50
C PHE A 88 -10.82 -4.65 -0.43
N VAL A 89 -11.61 -3.91 -1.20
CA VAL A 89 -13.07 -4.10 -1.28
C VAL A 89 -13.41 -5.49 -1.81
N VAL A 90 -12.78 -5.90 -2.92
CA VAL A 90 -13.03 -7.23 -3.52
C VAL A 90 -12.59 -8.36 -2.59
N SER A 91 -11.44 -8.19 -1.91
CA SER A 91 -10.97 -9.11 -0.87
C SER A 91 -12.01 -9.25 0.25
N SER A 92 -12.48 -8.14 0.81
CA SER A 92 -13.45 -8.11 1.90
C SER A 92 -14.77 -8.80 1.53
N ILE A 93 -15.29 -8.55 0.32
CA ILE A 93 -16.50 -9.20 -0.19
C ILE A 93 -16.30 -10.73 -0.25
N LYS A 94 -15.14 -11.20 -0.72
CA LYS A 94 -14.84 -12.63 -0.77
C LYS A 94 -14.72 -13.25 0.63
N LEU A 95 -14.12 -12.54 1.58
CA LEU A 95 -14.02 -13.00 2.97
C LEU A 95 -15.39 -13.10 3.65
N VAL A 96 -16.28 -12.13 3.43
CA VAL A 96 -17.65 -12.17 3.98
C VAL A 96 -18.44 -13.36 3.41
N LYS A 97 -18.34 -13.61 2.10
CA LYS A 97 -18.99 -14.75 1.44
C LYS A 97 -18.50 -16.12 1.91
N LEU A 98 -17.35 -16.20 2.57
CA LEU A 98 -16.83 -17.45 3.13
C LEU A 98 -17.42 -17.77 4.51
N LYS A 99 -17.92 -16.75 5.22
CA LYS A 99 -18.49 -16.88 6.56
C LYS A 99 -19.98 -17.26 6.52
N GLN A 100 -20.66 -16.93 5.42
CA GLN A 100 -22.05 -17.30 5.15
C GLN A 100 -22.13 -18.70 4.56
#